data_AF-A0A7L1HJN5-F1
#
_entry.id   AF-A0A7L1HJN5-F1
#
_cell.length_a   1.000
_cell.length_b   1.000
_cell.length_c   1.000
_cell.angle_alpha   90.00
_cell.angle_beta   90.00
_cell.angle_gamma   90.00
#
_symmetry.space_group_name_H-M   'P 1'
#
loop_
_entity.id
_entity.type
_entity.pdbx_description
1 polymer ?
#
loop_
_entity_poly.entity_id
_entity_poly.type
_entity_poly.pdbx_seq_one_letter_code
_entity_poly.pdbx_strand_id
1 'polypeptide(L)' 'MAAAAAAAPAGGSAGLRGWLRSAYRFATDRNDFRRNLLVNLGLFAAGVWVARNLTDIDLMAPQPVP' A
#
# COMPACT_ATOMS: atom_id res chain seq x y z
N MET A 1 32.64 12.72 10.32
CA MET A 1 32.11 12.67 8.94
C MET A 1 32.61 11.37 8.31
N ALA A 2 31.81 10.30 8.36
CA ALA A 2 32.16 9.02 7.73
C ALA A 2 31.17 8.77 6.59
N ALA A 3 31.70 8.69 5.38
CA ALA A 3 30.96 8.62 4.13
C ALA A 3 30.09 7.36 4.06
N ALA A 4 28.85 7.54 3.63
CA ALA A 4 27.92 6.48 3.32
C ALA A 4 28.51 5.60 2.20
N ALA A 5 28.70 4.31 2.48
CA ALA A 5 29.00 3.33 1.46
C ALA A 5 27.78 3.20 0.54
N ALA A 6 27.86 3.79 -0.65
CA ALA A 6 26.90 3.58 -1.71
C ALA A 6 26.96 2.10 -2.13
N ALA A 7 25.96 1.32 -1.71
CA ALA A 7 25.85 -0.07 -2.11
C ALA A 7 25.63 -0.13 -3.63
N ALA A 8 26.53 -0.85 -4.32
CA ALA A 8 26.43 -1.14 -5.75
C ALA A 8 25.10 -1.83 -6.10
N PRO A 9 24.56 -1.64 -7.32
CA PRO A 9 23.29 -2.24 -7.71
C PRO A 9 23.46 -3.76 -7.82
N ALA A 10 23.03 -4.48 -6.78
CA ALA A 10 23.04 -5.92 -6.78
C ALA A 10 22.02 -6.44 -7.80
N GLY A 11 22.48 -7.24 -8.77
CA GLY A 11 21.69 -7.82 -9.86
C GLY A 11 20.35 -8.42 -9.39
N GLY A 12 19.38 -8.42 -10.31
CA GLY A 12 17.92 -8.40 -10.07
C GLY A 12 17.28 -9.42 -9.10
N SER A 13 18.01 -10.39 -8.56
CA SER A 13 17.52 -11.34 -7.53
C SER A 13 18.00 -11.01 -6.10
N ALA A 14 19.18 -10.40 -5.95
CA ALA A 14 19.70 -9.93 -4.67
C ALA A 14 19.01 -8.63 -4.22
N GLY A 15 18.72 -7.74 -5.18
CA GLY A 15 17.93 -6.53 -4.96
C GLY A 15 16.50 -6.83 -4.49
N LEU A 16 15.81 -7.80 -5.13
CA LEU A 16 14.45 -8.18 -4.76
C LEU A 16 14.37 -8.79 -3.35
N ARG A 17 15.29 -9.70 -3.00
CA ARG A 17 15.36 -10.26 -1.64
C ARG A 17 15.69 -9.20 -0.59
N GLY A 18 16.58 -8.26 -0.91
CA GLY A 18 16.88 -7.11 -0.05
C GLY A 18 15.65 -6.23 0.16
N TRP A 19 14.91 -5.95 -0.91
CA TRP A 19 13.67 -5.18 -0.87
C TRP A 19 12.58 -5.88 -0.06
N LEU A 20 12.34 -7.18 -0.28
CA LEU A 20 11.40 -7.99 0.49
C LEU A 20 11.75 -8.03 1.97
N ARG A 21 13.04 -8.17 2.30
CA ARG A 21 13.51 -8.14 3.69
C ARG A 21 13.30 -6.77 4.33
N SER A 22 13.51 -5.68 3.58
CA SER A 22 13.23 -4.33 4.06
C SER A 22 11.73 -4.07 4.27
N ALA A 23 10.88 -4.53 3.35
CA ALA A 23 9.43 -4.44 3.49
C ALA A 23 8.93 -5.26 4.69
N TYR A 24 9.46 -6.47 4.89
CA TYR A 24 9.14 -7.30 6.06
C TYR A 24 9.60 -6.64 7.37
N ARG A 25 10.83 -6.11 7.40
CA ARG A 25 11.34 -5.36 8.56
C ARG A 25 10.53 -4.10 8.84
N PHE A 26 10.03 -3.44 7.81
CA PHE A 26 9.19 -2.25 7.94
C PHE A 26 7.78 -2.60 8.46
N ALA A 27 7.19 -3.72 7.99
CA ALA A 27 5.92 -4.22 8.50
C ALA A 27 6.02 -4.72 9.96
N THR A 28 7.17 -5.26 10.34
CA THR A 28 7.48 -5.75 11.70
C THR A 28 8.21 -4.71 12.57
N ASP A 29 8.45 -3.50 12.04
CA ASP A 29 9.11 -2.42 12.76
C ASP A 29 8.23 -2.01 13.95
N ARG A 30 8.85 -1.76 15.11
CA ARG A 30 8.13 -1.41 16.35
C ARG A 30 7.48 -0.03 16.31
N ASN A 31 7.62 0.73 15.22
CA ASN A 31 6.98 2.02 15.11
C ASN A 31 5.49 1.84 14.78
N ASP A 32 4.71 1.57 15.83
CA ASP A 32 3.26 1.41 15.77
C ASP A 32 2.59 2.58 15.03
N PHE A 33 3.17 3.79 15.08
CA PHE A 33 2.68 4.95 14.32
C PHE A 33 2.71 4.73 12.80
N ARG A 34 3.81 4.24 12.22
CA ARG A 34 3.94 4.06 10.76
C ARG A 34 3.05 2.94 10.24
N ARG A 35 3.01 1.81 10.96
CA ARG A 35 2.12 0.70 10.62
C ARG A 35 0.66 1.13 10.73
N ASN A 36 0.29 1.75 11.86
CA ASN A 36 -1.09 2.19 12.09
C ASN A 36 -1.51 3.24 11.06
N LEU A 37 -0.63 4.19 10.72
CA LEU A 37 -0.90 5.17 9.67
C LEU A 37 -1.12 4.51 8.31
N LEU A 38 -0.26 3.58 7.90
CA LEU A 38 -0.41 2.87 6.63
C LEU A 38 -1.66 2.00 6.57
N VAL A 39 -1.98 1.31 7.67
CA VAL A 39 -3.19 0.50 7.77
C VAL A 39 -4.43 1.38 7.69
N ASN A 40 -4.50 2.46 8.46
CA ASN A 40 -5.65 3.37 8.43
C ASN A 40 -5.81 4.06 7.08
N LEU A 41 -4.70 4.47 6.46
CA LEU A 41 -4.73 5.09 5.13
C LEU A 41 -5.17 4.08 4.05
N GLY A 42 -4.67 2.84 4.11
CA GLY A 42 -5.07 1.76 3.21
C GLY A 42 -6.54 1.39 3.39
N LEU A 43 -7.00 1.29 4.65
CA LEU A 43 -8.40 1.01 4.97
C LEU A 43 -9.34 2.13 4.49
N PHE A 44 -8.92 3.39 4.65
CA PHE A 44 -9.64 4.54 4.14
C PHE A 44 -9.77 4.50 2.62
N ALA A 45 -8.66 4.30 1.90
CA ALA A 45 -8.67 4.22 0.44
C ALA A 45 -9.50 3.04 -0.08
N ALA A 46 -9.40 1.87 0.56
CA ALA A 46 -10.22 0.71 0.23
C ALA A 46 -11.71 1.01 0.46
N GLY A 47 -12.08 1.64 1.57
CA GLY A 47 -13.45 2.06 1.85
C GLY A 47 -14.00 3.03 0.81
N VAL A 48 -13.23 4.02 0.39
CA VAL A 48 -13.62 4.96 -0.68
C VAL A 48 -13.80 4.24 -2.01
N TRP A 49 -12.89 3.32 -2.35
CA TRP A 49 -12.99 2.52 -3.58
C TRP A 49 -14.22 1.61 -3.55
N VAL A 50 -14.43 0.88 -2.45
CA VAL A 50 -15.60 0.01 -2.23
C VAL A 50 -16.88 0.84 -2.36
N ALA A 51 -16.98 1.95 -1.65
CA ALA A 51 -18.14 2.85 -1.74
C ALA A 51 -18.41 3.25 -3.19
N ARG A 52 -17.39 3.73 -3.92
CA ARG A 52 -17.51 4.14 -5.32
C ARG A 52 -18.00 3.00 -6.23
N ASN A 53 -17.42 1.81 -6.10
CA ASN A 53 -17.78 0.68 -6.96
C ASN A 53 -19.13 0.06 -6.57
N LEU A 54 -19.56 0.14 -5.31
CA LEU A 54 -20.89 -0.27 -4.89
C LEU A 54 -21.97 0.71 -5.34
N THR A 55 -21.74 2.03 -5.33
CA THR A 55 -22.72 2.98 -5.92
C THR A 55 -22.88 2.77 -7.43
N ASP A 56 -21.81 2.35 -8.12
CA ASP A 56 -21.85 2.04 -9.55
C ASP A 56 -22.53 0.68 -9.85
N ILE A 57 -22.41 -0.32 -8.96
CA ILE A 57 -23.04 -1.65 -9.10
C ILE A 57 -24.50 -1.66 -8.59
N ASP A 58 -24.85 -0.80 -7.62
CA ASP A 58 -26.21 -0.60 -7.14
C ASP A 58 -27.02 0.26 -8.14
N LEU A 59 -27.01 -0.21 -9.39
CA LEU A 59 -27.87 0.15 -10.50
C LEU A 59 -29.31 -0.32 -10.18
N MET A 60 -29.88 0.19 -9.08
CA MET A 60 -31.31 0.31 -8.84
C MET A 60 -31.80 1.73 -9.17
N ALA A 61 -31.08 2.48 -10.02
CA ALA A 61 -31.69 3.63 -10.67
C ALA A 61 -32.77 3.08 -11.62
N PRO A 62 -34.08 3.28 -11.33
CA PRO A 62 -35.11 2.92 -12.29
C PRO A 62 -34.81 3.73 -13.54
N GLN A 63 -34.56 3.06 -14.66
CA GLN A 63 -34.47 3.73 -15.95
C GLN A 63 -35.75 4.55 -16.10
N PRO A 64 -35.67 5.87 -16.40
CA PRO A 64 -36.86 6.66 -16.63
C PRO A 64 -37.63 6.01 -17.79
N VAL A 65 -38.79 5.44 -17.49
CA VAL A 65 -39.72 4.98 -18.52
C VAL A 65 -40.31 6.22 -19.20
N PRO A 66 -40.39 6.22 -20.55
CA PRO A 66 -40.82 7.38 -21.35
C PRO A 66 -42.27 7.80 -21.08
#